data_AF-A0A165AF90-F1
#
_entry.id   AF-A0A165AF90-F1
#
_cell.length_a   1.000
_cell.length_b   1.000
_cell.length_c   1.000
_cell.angle_alpha   90.00
_cell.angle_beta   90.00
_cell.angle_gamma   90.00
#
_symmetry.space_group_name_H-M   'P 1'
#
loop_
_entity.id
_entity.type
_entity.pdbx_description
1 polymer ?
#
loop_
_entity_poly.entity_id
_entity_poly.type
_entity_poly.pdbx_seq_one_letter_code
_entity_poly.pdbx_strand_id
1 'polypeptide(L)'
;MASFKLTLLLSIVAFVSACSQAPGTTVTTVTTSVTTVSMDDENQSGLLSSSDRSIIRKTWDQAKRDGDVAPKVLFRFVKAHPEYQKKFSKFANVPQAEMMTNGNFLAQAYTILAGLNVVIQSLSSQELMAGQLNALGGAHQPRGVTPAMFEEFGVILEQVLEEELGNTFSTEARQAWKNGITALVVGVSKTLKNPEDLVDPQTKLSPHQIRDVQRSWENIRAGRNSMVTSIFVNLFKETPRIQKYFAKFANVPVESLKSNGDFNKQVALVADRLDAMISAMGDKLQLLGNINYMRYTHMERGIPRGPWEDFGRLLIEFLAAKGVSSDDLDSWKGTLSVFLNGIAPKN
;
A
#
# COMPACT_ATOMS: atom_id res chain seq x y z
N MET A 1 21.82 -16.26 39.91
CA MET A 1 21.27 -14.92 40.17
C MET A 1 21.43 -14.13 38.87
N ALA A 2 20.46 -13.50 38.21
CA ALA A 2 19.01 -13.34 38.32
C ALA A 2 18.52 -13.17 36.86
N SER A 3 17.59 -13.98 36.34
CA SER A 3 16.15 -13.67 36.18
C SER A 3 15.81 -12.21 35.93
N PHE A 4 15.29 -11.88 34.73
CA PHE A 4 14.09 -11.04 34.55
C PHE A 4 13.42 -11.26 33.17
N LYS A 5 12.42 -12.16 33.20
CA LYS A 5 11.11 -12.24 32.50
C LYS A 5 10.78 -11.36 31.27
N LEU A 6 10.50 -12.07 30.16
CA LEU A 6 9.26 -12.12 29.37
C LEU A 6 8.14 -11.08 29.70
N THR A 7 7.70 -10.31 28.70
CA THR A 7 6.30 -10.10 28.23
C THR A 7 6.10 -8.72 27.58
N LEU A 8 5.87 -8.66 26.25
CA LEU A 8 4.91 -7.71 25.67
C LEU A 8 4.38 -8.28 24.34
N LEU A 9 3.25 -8.95 24.44
CA LEU A 9 2.31 -9.27 23.37
C LEU A 9 1.20 -8.21 23.38
N LEU A 10 0.64 -7.93 22.20
CA LEU A 10 -0.68 -7.31 21.91
C LEU A 10 -0.81 -5.78 21.96
N SER A 11 -0.92 -5.20 20.76
CA SER A 11 -1.70 -3.98 20.47
C SER A 11 -1.99 -3.95 18.96
N ILE A 12 -3.05 -4.62 18.48
CA ILE A 12 -4.39 -4.06 18.23
C ILE A 12 -4.32 -2.57 17.86
N VAL A 13 -4.32 -2.30 16.55
CA VAL A 13 -4.64 -0.98 15.98
C VAL A 13 -6.16 -0.85 16.00
N ALA A 14 -6.69 -0.32 17.09
CA ALA A 14 -8.05 0.20 17.17
C ALA A 14 -7.95 1.72 17.34
N PHE A 15 -8.10 2.47 16.25
CA PHE A 15 -8.29 3.92 16.33
C PHE A 15 -9.73 4.18 16.77
N VAL A 16 -9.94 4.34 18.08
CA VAL A 16 -11.14 4.98 18.63
C VAL A 16 -10.76 6.43 18.92
N SER A 17 -11.25 7.33 18.09
CA SER A 17 -11.09 8.77 18.28
C SER A 17 -12.07 9.22 19.36
N ALA A 18 -11.55 9.52 20.55
CA ALA A 18 -12.30 10.16 21.63
C ALA A 18 -11.55 11.43 22.04
N CYS A 19 -11.94 12.57 21.48
CA CYS A 19 -11.51 13.88 21.97
C CYS A 19 -12.62 14.48 22.84
N SER A 20 -12.30 14.59 24.12
CA SER A 20 -13.02 15.37 25.13
C SER A 20 -13.10 16.84 24.73
N GLN A 21 -14.29 17.42 24.89
CA GLN A 21 -14.56 18.85 24.70
C GLN A 21 -14.00 19.71 25.83
N ALA A 22 -13.47 20.88 25.48
CA ALA A 22 -13.52 22.09 26.29
C ALA A 22 -13.65 23.32 25.35
N PRO A 23 -14.27 24.43 25.81
CA PRO A 23 -15.16 25.22 24.98
C PRO A 23 -14.53 26.49 24.40
N GLY A 24 -15.08 26.94 23.28
CA GLY A 24 -14.98 28.33 22.82
C GLY A 24 -14.10 28.54 21.60
N THR A 25 -14.63 28.24 20.42
CA THR A 25 -14.33 29.02 19.20
C THR A 25 -15.40 28.76 18.14
N THR A 26 -15.82 29.85 17.50
CA THR A 26 -16.91 30.01 16.55
C THR A 26 -16.94 28.95 15.44
N VAL A 27 -18.06 28.22 15.32
CA VAL A 27 -18.29 27.24 14.26
C VAL A 27 -18.78 27.95 13.00
N THR A 28 -17.96 27.99 11.96
CA THR A 28 -18.42 28.24 10.59
C THR A 28 -18.74 26.89 9.95
N THR A 29 -20.03 26.56 9.86
CA THR A 29 -20.51 25.34 9.22
C THR A 29 -20.31 25.43 7.71
N VAL A 30 -19.29 24.74 7.19
CA VAL A 30 -19.15 24.48 5.75
C VAL A 30 -19.80 23.14 5.46
N THR A 31 -20.99 23.18 4.88
CA THR A 31 -21.71 21.99 4.40
C THR A 31 -20.99 21.44 3.18
N THR A 32 -20.17 20.41 3.37
CA THR A 32 -19.57 19.66 2.26
C THR A 32 -20.55 18.57 1.87
N SER A 33 -21.33 18.82 0.81
CA SER A 33 -22.17 17.80 0.19
C SER A 33 -21.26 16.73 -0.43
N VAL A 34 -21.17 15.56 0.22
CA VAL A 34 -20.48 14.39 -0.34
C VAL A 34 -21.41 13.78 -1.40
N THR A 35 -21.19 14.14 -2.66
CA THR A 35 -21.76 13.40 -3.78
C THR A 35 -20.99 12.08 -3.91
N THR A 36 -21.53 11.00 -3.36
CA THR A 36 -21.09 9.64 -3.65
C THR A 36 -21.38 9.35 -5.12
N VAL A 37 -20.37 9.47 -5.98
CA VAL A 37 -20.41 8.89 -7.32
C VAL A 37 -20.23 7.39 -7.14
N SER A 38 -21.35 6.66 -7.18
CA SER A 38 -21.34 5.23 -7.44
C SER A 38 -20.71 5.04 -8.83
N MET A 39 -19.50 4.49 -8.85
CA MET A 39 -18.91 3.98 -10.08
C MET A 39 -19.23 2.50 -10.15
N ASP A 40 -19.94 2.15 -11.22
CA ASP A 40 -20.42 0.82 -11.53
C ASP A 40 -19.28 -0.21 -11.52
N ASP A 41 -19.54 -1.29 -10.78
CA ASP A 41 -18.65 -2.39 -10.45
C ASP A 41 -18.92 -3.57 -11.38
N GLU A 42 -18.66 -3.42 -12.68
CA GLU A 42 -18.84 -4.51 -13.67
C GLU A 42 -17.79 -4.48 -14.79
N ASN A 43 -16.48 -4.51 -14.48
CA ASN A 43 -15.49 -5.14 -15.38
C ASN A 43 -14.06 -5.29 -14.80
N GLN A 44 -13.88 -6.03 -13.69
CA GLN A 44 -12.54 -6.52 -13.33
C GLN A 44 -12.55 -7.98 -12.89
N SER A 45 -12.03 -8.81 -13.79
CA SER A 45 -11.68 -10.22 -13.59
C SER A 45 -11.01 -10.46 -12.22
N GLY A 46 -11.72 -11.15 -11.32
CA GLY A 46 -11.18 -11.68 -10.05
C GLY A 46 -11.65 -11.01 -8.76
N LEU A 47 -12.53 -10.01 -8.80
CA LEU A 47 -13.09 -9.42 -7.57
C LEU A 47 -14.24 -10.28 -7.03
N LEU A 48 -14.04 -10.87 -5.85
CA LEU A 48 -15.06 -11.62 -5.12
C LEU A 48 -16.37 -10.80 -5.00
N SER A 49 -17.53 -11.37 -5.37
CA SER A 49 -18.80 -10.62 -5.44
C SER A 49 -19.28 -10.08 -4.08
N SER A 50 -20.12 -9.06 -4.06
CA SER A 50 -20.73 -8.55 -2.82
C SER A 50 -21.53 -9.62 -2.07
N SER A 51 -22.21 -10.50 -2.81
CA SER A 51 -22.91 -11.65 -2.28
C SER A 51 -21.95 -12.64 -1.62
N ASP A 52 -20.87 -13.04 -2.31
CA ASP A 52 -19.86 -13.96 -1.76
C ASP A 52 -19.24 -13.40 -0.49
N ARG A 53 -18.90 -12.11 -0.48
CA ARG A 53 -18.36 -11.41 0.70
C ARG A 53 -19.31 -11.49 1.89
N SER A 54 -20.61 -11.29 1.66
CA SER A 54 -21.64 -11.37 2.69
C SER A 54 -21.78 -12.80 3.25
N ILE A 55 -21.83 -13.79 2.35
CA ILE A 55 -21.98 -15.20 2.71
C ILE A 55 -20.78 -15.70 3.52
N ILE A 56 -19.55 -15.39 3.09
CA ILE A 56 -18.32 -15.76 3.82
C ILE A 56 -18.34 -15.15 5.21
N ARG A 57 -18.64 -13.84 5.34
CA ARG A 57 -18.69 -13.18 6.66
C ARG A 57 -19.73 -13.80 7.58
N LYS A 58 -20.94 -14.04 7.09
CA LYS A 58 -22.04 -14.62 7.86
C LYS A 58 -21.71 -16.03 8.35
N THR A 59 -21.20 -16.88 7.47
CA THR A 59 -20.86 -18.28 7.80
C THR A 59 -19.62 -18.34 8.70
N TRP A 60 -18.64 -17.46 8.50
CA TRP A 60 -17.49 -17.30 9.39
C TRP A 60 -17.89 -16.87 10.80
N ASP A 61 -18.80 -15.91 10.93
CA ASP A 61 -19.27 -15.42 12.24
C ASP A 61 -19.99 -16.50 13.06
N GLN A 62 -20.53 -17.53 12.41
CA GLN A 62 -21.07 -18.71 13.05
C GLN A 62 -19.95 -19.68 13.44
N ALA A 63 -19.10 -20.06 12.48
CA ALA A 63 -18.04 -21.05 12.69
C ALA A 63 -17.06 -20.63 13.78
N LYS A 64 -16.60 -19.37 13.79
CA LYS A 64 -15.58 -18.89 14.73
C LYS A 64 -16.02 -18.89 16.21
N ARG A 65 -17.30 -19.09 16.49
CA ARG A 65 -17.84 -19.22 17.87
C ARG A 65 -17.56 -20.60 18.44
N ASP A 66 -17.37 -21.59 17.58
CA ASP A 66 -16.90 -22.89 17.99
C ASP A 66 -15.40 -22.82 18.29
N GLY A 67 -15.06 -23.12 19.55
CA GLY A 67 -13.68 -23.12 20.05
C GLY A 67 -12.81 -24.19 19.38
N ASP A 68 -13.43 -25.21 18.78
CA ASP A 68 -12.74 -26.34 18.18
C ASP A 68 -12.27 -26.08 16.74
N VAL A 69 -12.89 -25.12 16.02
CA VAL A 69 -12.54 -24.81 14.61
C VAL A 69 -11.04 -24.51 14.48
N ALA A 70 -10.49 -23.65 15.33
CA ALA A 70 -9.08 -23.26 15.25
C ALA A 70 -8.12 -24.44 15.41
N PRO A 71 -8.15 -25.20 16.53
CA PRO A 71 -7.32 -26.40 16.68
C PRO A 71 -7.55 -27.43 15.57
N LYS A 72 -8.79 -27.68 15.16
CA LYS A 72 -9.12 -28.67 14.11
C LYS A 72 -8.50 -28.30 12.76
N VAL A 73 -8.61 -27.03 12.32
CA VAL A 73 -8.00 -26.57 11.06
C VAL A 73 -6.49 -26.77 11.09
N LEU A 74 -5.80 -26.26 12.11
CA LEU A 74 -4.33 -26.37 12.16
C LEU A 74 -3.87 -27.82 12.28
N PHE A 75 -4.58 -28.64 13.06
CA PHE A 75 -4.25 -30.06 13.25
C PHE A 75 -4.38 -30.83 11.94
N ARG A 76 -5.50 -30.67 11.23
CA ARG A 76 -5.71 -31.32 9.92
C ARG A 76 -4.70 -30.86 8.89
N PHE A 77 -4.34 -29.57 8.89
CA PHE A 77 -3.34 -29.03 7.99
C PHE A 77 -1.96 -29.67 8.19
N VAL A 78 -1.46 -29.72 9.42
CA VAL A 78 -0.15 -30.34 9.69
C VAL A 78 -0.17 -31.87 9.67
N LYS A 79 -1.35 -32.49 9.80
CA LYS A 79 -1.51 -33.95 9.60
C LYS A 79 -1.50 -34.32 8.13
N ALA A 80 -2.15 -33.52 7.27
CA ALA A 80 -2.15 -33.69 5.82
C ALA A 80 -0.78 -33.36 5.21
N HIS A 81 -0.08 -32.38 5.79
CA HIS A 81 1.22 -31.89 5.36
C HIS A 81 2.24 -31.88 6.52
N PRO A 82 2.76 -33.05 6.95
CA PRO A 82 3.70 -33.14 8.07
C PRO A 82 4.98 -32.31 7.89
N GLU A 83 5.41 -32.09 6.65
CA GLU A 83 6.54 -31.23 6.30
C GLU A 83 6.32 -29.76 6.70
N TYR A 84 5.06 -29.30 6.77
CA TYR A 84 4.75 -27.93 7.18
C TYR A 84 4.82 -27.73 8.69
N GLN A 85 4.66 -28.79 9.48
CA GLN A 85 4.84 -28.73 10.93
C GLN A 85 6.23 -28.16 11.29
N LYS A 86 7.26 -28.49 10.50
CA LYS A 86 8.64 -28.00 10.71
C LYS A 86 8.79 -26.49 10.59
N LYS A 87 7.86 -25.79 9.92
CA LYS A 87 7.85 -24.32 9.84
C LYS A 87 7.39 -23.66 11.14
N PHE A 88 6.76 -24.40 12.05
CA PHE A 88 6.31 -23.91 13.35
C PHE A 88 7.26 -24.32 14.47
N SER A 89 8.35 -23.57 14.64
CA SER A 89 9.46 -23.92 15.55
C SER A 89 9.05 -24.33 16.97
N LYS A 90 7.99 -23.73 17.53
CA LYS A 90 7.51 -24.01 18.90
C LYS A 90 6.86 -25.39 19.09
N PHE A 91 6.48 -26.06 18.00
CA PHE A 91 5.90 -27.42 18.04
C PHE A 91 6.37 -28.30 16.87
N ALA A 92 7.49 -27.95 16.23
CA ALA A 92 8.04 -28.66 15.06
C ALA A 92 8.32 -30.15 15.30
N ASN A 93 8.57 -30.54 16.55
CA ASN A 93 8.90 -31.91 16.95
C ASN A 93 7.85 -32.55 17.88
N VAL A 94 6.70 -31.89 18.09
CA VAL A 94 5.62 -32.44 18.91
C VAL A 94 4.97 -33.60 18.15
N PRO A 95 4.85 -34.80 18.74
CA PRO A 95 4.12 -35.90 18.12
C PRO A 95 2.65 -35.54 17.87
N GLN A 96 2.09 -36.01 16.76
CA GLN A 96 0.69 -35.72 16.37
C GLN A 96 -0.31 -36.12 17.48
N ALA A 97 -0.07 -37.23 18.19
CA ALA A 97 -0.92 -37.70 19.28
C ALA A 97 -0.98 -36.74 20.49
N GLU A 98 0.03 -35.88 20.68
CA GLU A 98 0.14 -34.94 21.79
C GLU A 98 -0.23 -33.50 21.39
N MET A 99 -0.58 -33.29 20.12
CA MET A 99 -0.67 -31.96 19.54
C MET A 99 -1.86 -31.15 20.09
N MET A 100 -3.01 -31.80 20.23
CA MET A 100 -4.26 -31.16 20.66
C MET A 100 -4.22 -30.70 22.12
N THR A 101 -3.28 -31.19 22.92
CA THR A 101 -3.07 -30.75 24.32
C THR A 101 -1.84 -29.84 24.48
N ASN A 102 -1.08 -29.61 23.40
CA ASN A 102 0.11 -28.79 23.43
C ASN A 102 -0.24 -27.28 23.42
N GLY A 103 0.12 -26.57 24.48
CA GLY A 103 -0.20 -25.14 24.61
C GLY A 103 0.37 -24.24 23.51
N ASN A 104 1.55 -24.55 22.95
CA ASN A 104 2.13 -23.76 21.85
C ASN A 104 1.34 -23.97 20.55
N PHE A 105 0.92 -25.20 20.28
CA PHE A 105 0.07 -25.52 19.13
C PHE A 105 -1.27 -24.79 19.24
N LEU A 106 -1.96 -24.89 20.38
CA LEU A 106 -3.25 -24.23 20.61
C LEU A 106 -3.12 -22.70 20.46
N ALA A 107 -2.09 -22.10 21.07
CA ALA A 107 -1.84 -20.66 20.92
C ALA A 107 -1.63 -20.25 19.46
N GLN A 108 -0.91 -21.06 18.67
CA GLN A 108 -0.71 -20.80 17.25
C GLN A 108 -2.01 -20.95 16.43
N ALA A 109 -2.82 -21.97 16.74
CA ALA A 109 -4.11 -22.20 16.09
C ALA A 109 -5.04 -20.98 16.26
N TYR A 110 -5.17 -20.46 17.48
CA TYR A 110 -5.98 -19.26 17.73
C TYR A 110 -5.38 -17.99 17.11
N THR A 111 -4.05 -17.90 17.02
CA THR A 111 -3.38 -16.79 16.32
C THR A 111 -3.72 -16.78 14.83
N ILE A 112 -3.72 -17.96 14.19
CA ILE A 112 -4.12 -18.11 12.78
C ILE A 112 -5.60 -17.76 12.60
N LEU A 113 -6.48 -18.24 13.47
CA LEU A 113 -7.91 -17.92 13.44
C LEU A 113 -8.16 -16.41 13.56
N ALA A 114 -7.45 -15.74 14.47
CA ALA A 114 -7.53 -14.29 14.62
C ALA A 114 -7.07 -13.56 13.34
N GLY A 115 -5.96 -13.99 12.73
CA GLY A 115 -5.48 -13.46 11.46
C GLY A 115 -6.48 -13.65 10.31
N LEU A 116 -7.06 -14.84 10.19
CA LEU A 116 -8.10 -15.15 9.21
C LEU A 116 -9.34 -14.29 9.42
N ASN A 117 -9.76 -14.08 10.68
CA ASN A 117 -10.86 -13.17 10.98
C ASN A 117 -10.57 -11.74 10.50
N VAL A 118 -9.35 -11.23 10.67
CA VAL A 118 -8.99 -9.89 10.14
C VAL A 118 -9.12 -9.85 8.62
N VAL A 119 -8.60 -10.85 7.90
CA VAL A 119 -8.75 -10.94 6.42
C VAL A 119 -10.23 -10.91 6.03
N ILE A 120 -11.07 -11.69 6.71
CA ILE A 120 -12.51 -11.77 6.41
C ILE A 120 -13.23 -10.45 6.71
N GLN A 121 -12.90 -9.76 7.81
CA GLN A 121 -13.49 -8.45 8.08
C GLN A 121 -13.06 -7.39 7.06
N SER A 122 -11.83 -7.49 6.53
CA SER A 122 -11.33 -6.62 5.46
C SER A 122 -12.04 -6.80 4.11
N LEU A 123 -12.85 -7.86 3.91
CA LEU A 123 -13.70 -8.00 2.72
C LEU A 123 -14.74 -6.87 2.57
N SER A 124 -14.93 -6.05 3.58
CA SER A 124 -15.78 -4.87 3.55
C SER A 124 -15.24 -3.73 2.66
N SER A 125 -13.94 -3.70 2.36
CA SER A 125 -13.32 -2.63 1.58
C SER A 125 -12.12 -3.14 0.79
N GLN A 126 -12.04 -2.73 -0.48
CA GLN A 126 -10.90 -3.07 -1.33
C GLN A 126 -9.58 -2.50 -0.81
N GLU A 127 -9.62 -1.32 -0.18
CA GLU A 127 -8.43 -0.71 0.42
C GLU A 127 -7.94 -1.51 1.63
N LEU A 128 -8.85 -1.87 2.55
CA LEU A 128 -8.53 -2.70 3.71
C LEU A 128 -8.00 -4.07 3.29
N MET A 129 -8.59 -4.65 2.25
CA MET A 129 -8.13 -5.92 1.69
C MET A 129 -6.72 -5.80 1.11
N ALA A 130 -6.44 -4.77 0.31
CA ALA A 130 -5.11 -4.57 -0.26
C ALA A 130 -4.02 -4.41 0.82
N GLY A 131 -4.29 -3.60 1.85
CA GLY A 131 -3.39 -3.46 3.00
C GLY A 131 -3.17 -4.78 3.74
N GLN A 132 -4.24 -5.56 3.95
CA GLN A 132 -4.16 -6.84 4.64
C GLN A 132 -3.42 -7.90 3.82
N LEU A 133 -3.57 -7.93 2.49
CA LEU A 133 -2.82 -8.83 1.61
C LEU A 133 -1.32 -8.50 1.61
N ASN A 134 -0.94 -7.21 1.64
CA ASN A 134 0.44 -6.79 1.79
C ASN A 134 1.02 -7.29 3.13
N ALA A 135 0.32 -7.04 4.24
CA ALA A 135 0.75 -7.49 5.56
C ALA A 135 0.90 -9.02 5.62
N LEU A 136 -0.06 -9.75 5.03
CA LEU A 136 -0.05 -11.20 5.00
C LEU A 136 1.13 -11.74 4.18
N GLY A 137 1.29 -11.28 2.93
CA GLY A 137 2.36 -11.73 2.04
C GLY A 137 3.75 -11.39 2.57
N GLY A 138 3.97 -10.14 3.00
CA GLY A 138 5.25 -9.69 3.56
C GLY A 138 5.65 -10.43 4.84
N ALA A 139 4.69 -10.81 5.69
CA ALA A 139 4.98 -11.60 6.89
C ALA A 139 5.31 -13.07 6.57
N HIS A 140 4.75 -13.62 5.48
CA HIS A 140 4.89 -15.04 5.12
C HIS A 140 6.04 -15.30 4.16
N GLN A 141 6.46 -14.32 3.35
CA GLN A 141 7.59 -14.49 2.42
C GLN A 141 8.90 -14.88 3.11
N PRO A 142 9.33 -14.25 4.24
CA PRO A 142 10.57 -14.64 4.92
C PRO A 142 10.52 -16.05 5.53
N ARG A 143 9.32 -16.63 5.67
CA ARG A 143 9.10 -17.99 6.20
C ARG A 143 9.11 -19.06 5.10
N GLY A 144 9.39 -18.66 3.86
CA GLY A 144 9.38 -19.53 2.68
C GLY A 144 8.02 -20.18 2.47
N VAL A 145 6.94 -19.42 2.68
CA VAL A 145 5.57 -19.86 2.39
C VAL A 145 5.28 -19.60 0.91
N THR A 146 4.63 -20.56 0.26
CA THR A 146 4.29 -20.49 -1.18
C THR A 146 2.79 -20.26 -1.37
N PRO A 147 2.33 -19.84 -2.56
CA PRO A 147 0.91 -19.79 -2.88
C PRO A 147 0.20 -21.15 -2.70
N ALA A 148 0.87 -22.25 -3.03
CA ALA A 148 0.34 -23.61 -2.87
C ALA A 148 -0.01 -23.92 -1.40
N MET A 149 0.83 -23.49 -0.44
CA MET A 149 0.54 -23.67 0.99
C MET A 149 -0.73 -22.92 1.44
N PHE A 150 -1.03 -21.76 0.86
CA PHE A 150 -2.28 -21.04 1.13
C PHE A 150 -3.49 -21.76 0.54
N GLU A 151 -3.33 -22.33 -0.66
CA GLU A 151 -4.37 -23.12 -1.32
C GLU A 151 -4.70 -24.39 -0.52
N GLU A 152 -3.70 -25.15 -0.11
CA GLU A 152 -3.84 -26.35 0.73
C GLU A 152 -4.49 -26.02 2.09
N PHE A 153 -4.08 -24.91 2.72
CA PHE A 153 -4.73 -24.42 3.93
C PHE A 153 -6.21 -24.09 3.69
N GLY A 154 -6.52 -23.46 2.54
CA GLY A 154 -7.89 -23.14 2.14
C GLY A 154 -8.77 -24.38 1.96
N VAL A 155 -8.24 -25.44 1.34
CA VAL A 155 -8.95 -26.72 1.20
C VAL A 155 -9.28 -27.33 2.57
N ILE A 156 -8.30 -27.36 3.49
CA ILE A 156 -8.53 -27.87 4.85
C ILE A 156 -9.54 -27.01 5.62
N LEU A 157 -9.46 -25.69 5.45
CA LEU A 157 -10.43 -24.76 6.06
C LEU A 157 -11.85 -25.03 5.56
N GLU A 158 -12.05 -25.19 4.24
CA GLU A 158 -13.37 -25.51 3.67
C GLU A 158 -13.95 -26.79 4.29
N GLN A 159 -13.14 -27.85 4.38
CA GLN A 159 -13.56 -29.14 4.94
C GLN A 159 -13.97 -29.03 6.41
N VAL A 160 -13.22 -28.27 7.22
CA VAL A 160 -13.57 -28.07 8.63
C VAL A 160 -14.83 -27.22 8.75
N LEU A 161 -14.98 -26.17 7.94
CA LEU A 161 -16.20 -25.35 7.96
C LEU A 161 -17.44 -26.16 7.59
N GLU A 162 -17.34 -27.03 6.58
CA GLU A 162 -18.42 -27.94 6.21
C GLU A 162 -18.82 -28.86 7.37
N GLU A 163 -17.85 -29.44 8.08
CA GLU A 163 -18.11 -30.35 9.20
C GLU A 163 -18.76 -29.63 10.39
N GLU A 164 -18.22 -28.48 10.81
CA GLU A 164 -18.73 -27.78 12.00
C GLU A 164 -20.07 -27.06 11.77
N LEU A 165 -20.31 -26.57 10.55
CA LEU A 165 -21.56 -25.87 10.21
C LEU A 165 -22.65 -26.82 9.71
N GLY A 166 -22.29 -28.02 9.27
CA GLY A 166 -23.20 -29.05 8.76
C GLY A 166 -24.17 -28.49 7.72
N ASN A 167 -25.48 -28.70 7.95
CA ASN A 167 -26.55 -28.23 7.05
C ASN A 167 -26.59 -26.71 6.85
N THR A 168 -25.93 -25.93 7.71
CA THR A 168 -25.85 -24.46 7.57
C THR A 168 -24.83 -24.04 6.50
N PHE A 169 -23.91 -24.94 6.13
CA PHE A 169 -22.95 -24.73 5.05
C PHE A 169 -23.57 -25.10 3.69
N SER A 170 -24.46 -24.25 3.20
CA SER A 170 -25.17 -24.47 1.95
C SER A 170 -24.23 -24.58 0.73
N THR A 171 -24.76 -25.04 -0.40
CA THR A 171 -24.02 -25.09 -1.67
C THR A 171 -23.48 -23.71 -2.07
N GLU A 172 -24.26 -22.66 -1.83
CA GLU A 172 -23.86 -21.27 -2.07
C GLU A 172 -22.73 -20.85 -1.12
N ALA A 173 -22.80 -21.24 0.16
CA ALA A 173 -21.71 -21.00 1.11
C ALA A 173 -20.41 -21.65 0.66
N ARG A 174 -20.47 -22.93 0.27
CA ARG A 174 -19.32 -23.65 -0.26
C ARG A 174 -18.69 -22.94 -1.46
N GLN A 175 -19.52 -22.55 -2.43
CA GLN A 175 -19.02 -21.87 -3.62
C GLN A 175 -18.41 -20.51 -3.29
N ALA A 176 -19.04 -19.74 -2.41
CA ALA A 176 -18.51 -18.44 -1.96
C ALA A 176 -17.14 -18.61 -1.29
N TRP A 177 -16.95 -19.62 -0.42
CA TRP A 177 -15.66 -19.89 0.20
C TRP A 177 -14.59 -20.31 -0.80
N LYS A 178 -14.92 -21.16 -1.79
CA LYS A 178 -13.98 -21.51 -2.88
C LYS A 178 -13.54 -20.28 -3.68
N ASN A 179 -14.48 -19.41 -4.03
CA ASN A 179 -14.18 -18.14 -4.71
C ASN A 179 -13.29 -17.26 -3.82
N GLY A 180 -13.60 -17.17 -2.53
CA GLY A 180 -12.86 -16.36 -1.55
C GLY A 180 -11.42 -16.85 -1.34
N ILE A 181 -11.21 -18.16 -1.22
CA ILE A 181 -9.88 -18.77 -1.12
C ILE A 181 -9.09 -18.52 -2.41
N THR A 182 -9.71 -18.72 -3.58
CA THR A 182 -9.07 -18.45 -4.88
C THR A 182 -8.63 -16.99 -4.97
N ALA A 183 -9.50 -16.05 -4.61
CA ALA A 183 -9.18 -14.62 -4.59
C ALA A 183 -8.06 -14.28 -3.60
N LEU A 184 -8.06 -14.90 -2.41
CA LEU A 184 -7.00 -14.74 -1.41
C LEU A 184 -5.65 -15.24 -1.94
N VAL A 185 -5.60 -16.42 -2.55
CA VAL A 185 -4.37 -17.00 -3.13
C VAL A 185 -3.84 -16.13 -4.26
N VAL A 186 -4.72 -15.68 -5.16
CA VAL A 186 -4.36 -14.74 -6.24
C VAL A 186 -3.84 -13.42 -5.66
N GLY A 187 -4.45 -12.92 -4.59
CA GLY A 187 -4.02 -11.70 -3.91
C GLY A 187 -2.65 -11.85 -3.25
N VAL A 188 -2.48 -12.88 -2.41
CA VAL A 188 -1.26 -13.08 -1.63
C VAL A 188 -0.07 -13.48 -2.51
N SER A 189 -0.29 -14.18 -3.62
CA SER A 189 0.79 -14.50 -4.57
C SER A 189 1.47 -13.26 -5.15
N LYS A 190 0.75 -12.14 -5.27
CA LYS A 190 1.29 -10.84 -5.69
C LYS A 190 2.06 -10.11 -4.59
N THR A 191 1.86 -10.50 -3.33
CA THR A 191 2.42 -9.85 -2.14
C THR A 191 3.42 -10.73 -1.38
N LEU A 192 3.63 -11.98 -1.79
CA LEU A 192 4.69 -12.88 -1.30
C LEU A 192 6.07 -12.44 -1.83
N LYS A 193 6.48 -11.24 -1.44
CA LYS A 193 7.77 -10.61 -1.75
C LYS A 193 8.31 -9.92 -0.49
N ASN A 194 9.53 -9.38 -0.57
CA ASN A 194 10.08 -8.66 0.59
C ASN A 194 9.16 -7.50 0.96
N PRO A 195 8.95 -7.23 2.27
CA PRO A 195 8.12 -6.11 2.72
C PRO A 195 8.53 -4.76 2.12
N GLU A 196 9.82 -4.62 1.81
CA GLU A 196 10.42 -3.45 1.19
C GLU A 196 9.92 -3.16 -0.23
N ASP A 197 9.44 -4.19 -0.93
CA ASP A 197 8.94 -4.15 -2.30
C ASP A 197 7.40 -4.07 -2.35
N LEU A 198 6.75 -4.04 -1.18
CA LEU A 198 5.30 -3.90 -1.08
C LEU A 198 4.91 -2.44 -1.29
N VAL A 199 4.05 -2.24 -2.29
CA VAL A 199 3.54 -0.93 -2.66
C VAL A 199 2.37 -0.56 -1.76
N ASP A 200 2.40 0.63 -1.17
CA ASP A 200 1.26 1.15 -0.41
C ASP A 200 0.05 1.36 -1.34
N PRO A 201 -1.16 0.89 -0.96
CA PRO A 201 -2.33 0.97 -1.82
C PRO A 201 -2.77 2.40 -2.18
N GLN A 202 -2.45 3.40 -1.36
CA GLN A 202 -2.88 4.79 -1.57
C GLN A 202 -1.80 5.62 -2.26
N THR A 203 -0.55 5.58 -1.75
CA THR A 203 0.54 6.36 -2.37
C THR A 203 1.09 5.70 -3.61
N LYS A 204 0.89 4.38 -3.79
CA LYS A 204 1.49 3.60 -4.86
C LYS A 204 3.03 3.59 -4.84
N LEU A 205 3.63 3.89 -3.68
CA LEU A 205 5.07 3.81 -3.45
C LEU A 205 5.42 2.64 -2.53
N SER A 206 6.55 2.00 -2.80
CA SER A 206 7.15 1.04 -1.88
C SER A 206 8.16 1.71 -0.93
N PRO A 207 8.40 1.15 0.26
CA PRO A 207 9.42 1.66 1.19
C PRO A 207 10.83 1.72 0.58
N HIS A 208 11.19 0.74 -0.27
CA HIS A 208 12.45 0.74 -1.02
C HIS A 208 12.57 1.98 -1.92
N GLN A 209 11.55 2.25 -2.75
CA GLN A 209 11.55 3.42 -3.63
C GLN A 209 11.67 4.73 -2.85
N ILE A 210 10.97 4.85 -1.72
CA ILE A 210 11.04 6.03 -0.85
C ILE A 210 12.47 6.24 -0.37
N ARG A 211 13.12 5.19 0.14
CA ARG A 211 14.50 5.29 0.64
C ARG A 211 15.48 5.66 -0.46
N ASP A 212 15.41 5.03 -1.63
CA ASP A 212 16.34 5.31 -2.73
C ASP A 212 16.23 6.75 -3.20
N VAL A 213 15.00 7.23 -3.42
CA VAL A 213 14.74 8.59 -3.87
C VAL A 213 15.21 9.60 -2.83
N GLN A 214 14.87 9.41 -1.55
CA GLN A 214 15.31 10.32 -0.48
C GLN A 214 16.83 10.32 -0.31
N ARG A 215 17.47 9.15 -0.31
CA ARG A 215 18.94 9.03 -0.24
C ARG A 215 19.62 9.76 -1.40
N SER A 216 19.19 9.47 -2.63
CA SER A 216 19.73 10.11 -3.83
C SER A 216 19.46 11.61 -3.85
N TRP A 217 18.30 12.06 -3.37
CA TRP A 217 17.96 13.47 -3.27
C TRP A 217 18.88 14.23 -2.32
N GLU A 218 19.13 13.70 -1.11
CA GLU A 218 20.00 14.36 -0.14
C GLU A 218 21.41 14.65 -0.70
N ASN A 219 21.94 13.76 -1.54
CA ASN A 219 23.25 13.94 -2.18
C ASN A 219 23.30 15.13 -3.17
N ILE A 220 22.17 15.49 -3.78
CA ILE A 220 22.09 16.55 -4.80
C ILE A 220 21.33 17.80 -4.33
N ARG A 221 20.65 17.73 -3.18
CA ARG A 221 19.73 18.74 -2.64
C ARG A 221 20.35 20.13 -2.53
N ALA A 222 21.64 20.21 -2.21
CA ALA A 222 22.38 21.48 -2.15
C ALA A 222 22.46 22.18 -3.52
N GLY A 223 22.48 21.42 -4.62
CA GLY A 223 22.54 21.92 -5.99
C GLY A 223 21.18 22.04 -6.70
N ARG A 224 20.06 21.85 -5.98
CA ARG A 224 18.72 21.74 -6.58
C ARG A 224 18.30 22.94 -7.44
N ASN A 225 18.72 24.16 -7.10
CA ASN A 225 18.40 25.34 -7.92
C ASN A 225 19.11 25.27 -9.28
N SER A 226 20.38 24.86 -9.30
CA SER A 226 21.14 24.68 -10.54
C SER A 226 20.54 23.56 -11.40
N MET A 227 20.07 22.48 -10.77
CA MET A 227 19.33 21.42 -11.44
C MET A 227 18.07 21.95 -12.11
N VAL A 228 17.18 22.62 -11.35
CA VAL A 228 15.91 23.15 -11.88
C VAL A 228 16.16 24.20 -12.96
N THR A 229 17.19 25.06 -12.81
CA THR A 229 17.62 25.97 -13.89
C THR A 229 17.98 25.21 -15.16
N SER A 230 18.75 24.13 -15.05
CA SER A 230 19.18 23.33 -16.21
C SER A 230 17.98 22.66 -16.88
N ILE A 231 17.06 22.09 -16.09
CA ILE A 231 15.82 21.49 -16.59
C ILE A 231 14.98 22.51 -17.34
N PHE A 232 14.72 23.70 -16.77
CA PHE A 232 13.93 24.73 -17.45
C PHE A 232 14.58 25.26 -18.72
N VAL A 233 15.90 25.48 -18.72
CA VAL A 233 16.62 25.91 -19.93
C VAL A 233 16.48 24.87 -21.03
N ASN A 234 16.65 23.57 -20.72
CA ASN A 234 16.49 22.51 -21.70
C ASN A 234 15.03 22.36 -22.16
N LEU A 235 14.08 22.42 -21.23
CA LEU A 235 12.65 22.36 -21.50
C LEU A 235 12.20 23.45 -22.49
N PHE A 236 12.68 24.69 -22.32
CA PHE A 236 12.33 25.79 -23.22
C PHE A 236 13.11 25.74 -24.55
N LYS A 237 14.27 25.09 -24.61
CA LYS A 237 14.97 24.82 -25.88
C LYS A 237 14.25 23.75 -26.70
N GLU A 238 13.85 22.66 -26.05
CA GLU A 238 13.16 21.53 -26.68
C GLU A 238 11.71 21.88 -27.05
N THR A 239 11.00 22.57 -26.15
CA THR A 239 9.60 22.92 -26.32
C THR A 239 9.34 24.39 -25.98
N PRO A 240 9.75 25.34 -26.85
CA PRO A 240 9.65 26.79 -26.57
C PRO A 240 8.25 27.27 -26.18
N ARG A 241 7.21 26.61 -26.68
CA ARG A 241 5.80 26.93 -26.38
C ARG A 241 5.44 26.79 -24.89
N ILE A 242 6.22 26.05 -24.09
CA ILE A 242 5.99 25.89 -22.66
C ILE A 242 6.31 27.18 -21.89
N GLN A 243 7.26 27.99 -22.38
CA GLN A 243 7.68 29.22 -21.67
C GLN A 243 6.51 30.21 -21.49
N LYS A 244 5.49 30.17 -22.36
CA LYS A 244 4.29 31.01 -22.26
C LYS A 244 3.52 30.84 -20.95
N TYR A 245 3.61 29.68 -20.28
CA TYR A 245 2.96 29.44 -19.00
C TYR A 245 3.59 30.24 -17.84
N PHE A 246 4.75 30.88 -18.09
CA PHE A 246 5.49 31.66 -17.12
C PHE A 246 5.48 33.15 -17.47
N ALA A 247 4.32 33.80 -17.29
CA ALA A 247 4.05 35.17 -17.76
C ALA A 247 5.16 36.21 -17.46
N LYS A 248 5.79 36.14 -16.28
CA LYS A 248 6.84 37.09 -15.86
C LYS A 248 8.12 37.04 -16.69
N PHE A 249 8.38 35.94 -17.38
CA PHE A 249 9.54 35.75 -18.23
C PHE A 249 9.20 35.06 -19.56
N ALA A 250 7.93 35.12 -19.98
CA ALA A 250 7.45 34.46 -21.19
C ALA A 250 8.20 34.89 -22.46
N ASN A 251 8.62 36.16 -22.51
CA ASN A 251 9.30 36.78 -23.66
C ASN A 251 10.82 36.97 -23.44
N VAL A 252 11.38 36.43 -22.36
CA VAL A 252 12.82 36.52 -22.10
C VAL A 252 13.53 35.47 -22.95
N PRO A 253 14.55 35.82 -23.75
CA PRO A 253 15.33 34.84 -24.50
C PRO A 253 15.92 33.78 -23.57
N VAL A 254 15.91 32.51 -23.97
CA VAL A 254 16.36 31.39 -23.11
C VAL A 254 17.78 31.59 -22.60
N GLU A 255 18.68 32.13 -23.43
CA GLU A 255 20.08 32.40 -23.06
C GLU A 255 20.23 33.51 -21.99
N SER A 256 19.21 34.35 -21.81
CA SER A 256 19.17 35.44 -20.83
C SER A 256 18.40 35.08 -19.54
N LEU A 257 17.81 33.89 -19.46
CA LEU A 257 16.98 33.49 -18.31
C LEU A 257 17.76 33.43 -17.00
N LYS A 258 19.01 32.96 -17.02
CA LYS A 258 19.83 32.82 -15.80
C LYS A 258 20.08 34.14 -15.08
N SER A 259 20.10 35.26 -15.82
CA SER A 259 20.20 36.62 -15.27
C SER A 259 18.86 37.24 -14.88
N ASN A 260 17.73 36.60 -15.20
CA ASN A 260 16.40 37.14 -14.90
C ASN A 260 15.97 36.83 -13.46
N GLY A 261 15.64 37.87 -12.68
CA GLY A 261 15.28 37.73 -11.27
C GLY A 261 13.97 36.96 -11.03
N ASP A 262 12.97 37.11 -11.89
CA ASP A 262 11.70 36.38 -11.77
C ASP A 262 11.84 34.90 -12.12
N PHE A 263 12.66 34.58 -13.12
CA PHE A 263 13.05 33.20 -13.42
C PHE A 263 13.75 32.54 -12.22
N ASN A 264 14.72 33.22 -11.60
CA ASN A 264 15.45 32.69 -10.44
C ASN A 264 14.54 32.45 -9.23
N LYS A 265 13.53 33.33 -9.01
CA LYS A 265 12.49 33.10 -7.99
C LYS A 265 11.65 31.87 -8.32
N GLN A 266 11.24 31.69 -9.57
CA GLN A 266 10.46 30.52 -9.99
C GLN A 266 11.26 29.22 -9.85
N VAL A 267 12.56 29.24 -10.17
CA VAL A 267 13.48 28.12 -9.98
C VAL A 267 13.50 27.71 -8.50
N ALA A 268 13.68 28.66 -7.58
CA ALA A 268 13.68 28.38 -6.14
C ALA A 268 12.35 27.77 -5.68
N LEU A 269 11.21 28.33 -6.12
CA LEU A 269 9.89 27.81 -5.76
C LEU A 269 9.67 26.36 -6.22
N VAL A 270 10.12 26.01 -7.44
CA VAL A 270 9.99 24.64 -7.96
C VAL A 270 10.95 23.70 -7.23
N ALA A 271 12.18 24.15 -6.96
CA ALA A 271 13.16 23.36 -6.23
C ALA A 271 12.69 23.06 -4.79
N ASP A 272 12.14 24.05 -4.09
CA ASP A 272 11.60 23.88 -2.74
C ASP A 272 10.33 23.03 -2.73
N ARG A 273 9.49 23.11 -3.77
CA ARG A 273 8.32 22.24 -3.90
C ARG A 273 8.71 20.79 -4.12
N LEU A 274 9.71 20.52 -4.97
CA LEU A 274 10.24 19.18 -5.19
C LEU A 274 10.84 18.62 -3.89
N ASP A 275 11.61 19.44 -3.17
CA ASP A 275 12.19 19.11 -1.87
C ASP A 275 11.12 18.71 -0.84
N ALA A 276 10.05 19.51 -0.73
CA ALA A 276 8.94 19.24 0.16
C ALA A 276 8.21 17.94 -0.18
N MET A 277 7.97 17.68 -1.48
CA MET A 277 7.32 16.44 -1.92
C MET A 277 8.16 15.19 -1.61
N ILE A 278 9.47 15.25 -1.87
CA ILE A 278 10.38 14.12 -1.60
C ILE A 278 10.51 13.87 -0.10
N SER A 279 10.66 14.94 0.68
CA SER A 279 10.75 14.85 2.16
C SER A 279 9.47 14.24 2.75
N ALA A 280 8.31 14.56 2.18
CA ALA A 280 7.02 14.04 2.62
C ALA A 280 6.74 12.58 2.20
N MET A 281 7.56 11.93 1.37
CA MET A 281 7.24 10.61 0.81
C MET A 281 6.99 9.52 1.88
N GLY A 282 7.62 9.63 3.05
CA GLY A 282 7.39 8.73 4.19
C GLY A 282 6.12 9.04 4.99
N ASP A 283 5.54 10.23 4.83
CA ASP A 283 4.27 10.63 5.45
C ASP A 283 3.17 10.68 4.39
N LYS A 284 2.34 9.64 4.39
CA LYS A 284 1.25 9.49 3.43
C LYS A 284 0.34 10.72 3.34
N LEU A 285 -0.07 11.29 4.47
CA LEU A 285 -1.02 12.41 4.48
C LEU A 285 -0.37 13.66 3.89
N GLN A 286 0.88 13.93 4.28
CA GLN A 286 1.63 15.07 3.75
C GLN A 286 1.92 14.90 2.25
N LEU A 287 2.31 13.71 1.80
CA LEU A 287 2.58 13.46 0.38
C LEU A 287 1.33 13.70 -0.47
N LEU A 288 0.21 13.05 -0.10
CA LEU A 288 -1.04 13.18 -0.83
C LEU A 288 -1.56 14.63 -0.80
N GLY A 289 -1.40 15.32 0.33
CA GLY A 289 -1.69 16.75 0.43
C GLY A 289 -0.87 17.60 -0.54
N ASN A 290 0.44 17.36 -0.65
CA ASN A 290 1.30 18.06 -1.60
C ASN A 290 0.94 17.76 -3.06
N ILE A 291 0.66 16.51 -3.40
CA ILE A 291 0.22 16.12 -4.75
C ILE A 291 -1.08 16.84 -5.12
N ASN A 292 -2.07 16.86 -4.21
CA ASN A 292 -3.34 17.54 -4.42
C ASN A 292 -3.16 19.06 -4.57
N TYR A 293 -2.33 19.67 -3.73
CA TYR A 293 -1.99 21.09 -3.87
C TYR A 293 -1.42 21.38 -5.27
N MET A 294 -0.48 20.55 -5.74
CA MET A 294 0.10 20.71 -7.07
C MET A 294 -0.94 20.50 -8.16
N ARG A 295 -1.79 19.47 -8.06
CA ARG A 295 -2.89 19.22 -9.00
C ARG A 295 -3.80 20.43 -9.14
N TYR A 296 -4.41 20.90 -8.04
CA TYR A 296 -5.43 21.94 -8.10
C TYR A 296 -4.86 23.27 -8.60
N THR A 297 -3.70 23.68 -8.08
CA THR A 297 -3.09 24.96 -8.48
C THR A 297 -2.62 24.98 -9.93
N HIS A 298 -2.28 23.84 -10.53
CA HIS A 298 -1.81 23.78 -11.92
C HIS A 298 -2.92 23.44 -12.92
N MET A 299 -4.00 22.80 -12.46
CA MET A 299 -5.25 22.67 -13.21
C MET A 299 -5.87 24.06 -13.47
N GLU A 300 -5.92 24.94 -12.46
CA GLU A 300 -6.39 26.33 -12.62
C GLU A 300 -5.56 27.12 -13.63
N ARG A 301 -4.27 26.80 -13.77
CA ARG A 301 -3.34 27.42 -14.73
C ARG A 301 -3.42 26.81 -16.13
N GLY A 302 -4.26 25.79 -16.32
CA GLY A 302 -4.43 25.12 -17.60
C GLY A 302 -3.15 24.46 -18.14
N ILE A 303 -2.29 23.97 -17.24
CA ILE A 303 -1.03 23.32 -17.63
C ILE A 303 -1.34 21.87 -18.01
N PRO A 304 -1.12 21.47 -19.28
CA PRO A 304 -1.40 20.11 -19.72
C PRO A 304 -0.39 19.12 -19.14
N ARG A 305 -0.65 17.82 -19.32
CA ARG A 305 0.22 16.75 -18.81
C ARG A 305 1.62 16.75 -19.44
N GLY A 306 1.75 17.08 -20.73
CA GLY A 306 3.02 17.04 -21.48
C GLY A 306 4.20 17.75 -20.81
N PRO A 307 4.08 19.04 -20.40
CA PRO A 307 5.12 19.74 -19.65
C PRO A 307 5.60 19.03 -18.38
N TRP A 308 4.74 18.29 -17.68
CA TRP A 308 5.13 17.52 -16.51
C TRP A 308 5.92 16.26 -16.89
N GLU A 309 5.54 15.60 -17.98
CA GLU A 309 6.27 14.46 -18.54
C GLU A 309 7.68 14.87 -18.99
N ASP A 310 7.78 15.99 -19.70
CA ASP A 310 9.07 16.55 -20.14
C ASP A 310 9.95 16.94 -18.94
N PHE A 311 9.38 17.60 -17.93
CA PHE A 311 10.11 17.92 -16.70
C PHE A 311 10.61 16.66 -15.98
N GLY A 312 9.75 15.65 -15.85
CA GLY A 312 10.11 14.37 -15.21
C GLY A 312 11.23 13.65 -15.96
N ARG A 313 11.17 13.60 -17.30
CA ARG A 313 12.23 13.03 -18.13
C ARG A 313 13.56 13.77 -17.95
N LEU A 314 13.56 15.10 -18.07
CA LEU A 314 14.76 15.93 -17.90
C LEU A 314 15.36 15.82 -16.49
N LEU A 315 14.53 15.62 -15.47
CA LEU A 315 14.99 15.33 -14.11
C LEU A 315 15.74 13.99 -14.06
N ILE A 316 15.20 12.92 -14.65
CA ILE A 316 15.88 11.62 -14.72
C ILE A 316 17.22 11.72 -15.47
N GLU A 317 17.25 12.42 -16.61
CA GLU A 317 18.50 12.64 -17.38
C GLU A 317 19.54 13.39 -16.55
N PHE A 318 19.13 14.42 -15.80
CA PHE A 318 20.03 15.14 -14.91
C PHE A 318 20.57 14.24 -13.79
N LEU A 319 19.72 13.43 -13.16
CA LEU A 319 20.11 12.50 -12.10
C LEU A 319 21.13 11.49 -12.61
N ALA A 320 20.91 10.92 -13.80
CA ALA A 320 21.84 10.01 -14.45
C ALA A 320 23.20 10.68 -14.72
N ALA A 321 23.20 11.92 -15.22
CA ALA A 321 24.42 12.70 -15.44
C ALA A 321 25.17 13.04 -14.15
N LYS A 322 24.49 13.01 -12.99
CA LYS A 322 25.10 13.17 -11.66
C LYS A 322 25.58 11.86 -11.03
N GLY A 323 25.49 10.75 -11.75
CA GLY A 323 25.99 9.45 -11.29
C GLY A 323 25.08 8.74 -10.30
N VAL A 324 23.78 9.08 -10.27
CA VAL A 324 22.78 8.28 -9.55
C VAL A 324 22.74 6.86 -10.17
N SER A 325 22.71 5.83 -9.33
CA SER A 325 22.73 4.43 -9.75
C SER A 325 21.51 4.07 -10.63
N SER A 326 21.62 3.03 -11.45
CA SER A 326 20.49 2.51 -12.23
C SER A 326 19.29 2.17 -11.36
N ASP A 327 19.56 1.56 -10.21
CA ASP A 327 18.52 1.09 -9.29
C ASP A 327 17.77 2.26 -8.66
N ASP A 328 18.50 3.29 -8.20
CA ASP A 328 17.89 4.52 -7.68
C ASP A 328 17.13 5.24 -8.79
N LEU A 329 17.65 5.29 -10.03
CA LEU A 329 16.95 5.89 -11.18
C LEU A 329 15.62 5.18 -11.48
N ASP A 330 15.55 3.86 -11.33
CA ASP A 330 14.30 3.12 -11.51
C ASP A 330 13.30 3.44 -10.38
N SER A 331 13.78 3.57 -9.14
CA SER A 331 12.98 4.09 -8.03
C SER A 331 12.45 5.51 -8.31
N TRP A 332 13.30 6.40 -8.83
CA TRP A 332 12.90 7.75 -9.27
C TRP A 332 11.84 7.74 -10.36
N LYS A 333 11.98 6.92 -11.41
CA LYS A 333 10.97 6.81 -12.48
C LYS A 333 9.62 6.37 -11.91
N GLY A 334 9.62 5.39 -11.01
CA GLY A 334 8.41 4.94 -10.31
C GLY A 334 7.77 6.05 -9.50
N THR A 335 8.55 6.78 -8.71
CA THR A 335 8.06 7.91 -7.90
C THR A 335 7.53 9.06 -8.75
N LEU A 336 8.24 9.45 -9.80
CA LEU A 336 7.78 10.53 -10.68
C LEU A 336 6.51 10.14 -11.43
N SER A 337 6.33 8.86 -11.79
CA SER A 337 5.08 8.37 -12.35
C SER A 337 3.91 8.55 -11.38
N VAL A 338 4.10 8.25 -10.08
CA VAL A 338 3.09 8.51 -9.04
C VAL A 338 2.77 10.01 -8.95
N PHE A 339 3.78 10.86 -8.85
CA PHE A 339 3.58 12.31 -8.74
C PHE A 339 2.84 12.85 -9.95
N LEU A 340 3.29 12.48 -11.14
CA LEU A 340 2.69 12.88 -12.41
C LEU A 340 1.22 12.44 -12.52
N ASN A 341 0.91 11.19 -12.18
CA ASN A 341 -0.46 10.67 -12.25
C ASN A 341 -1.38 11.35 -11.22
N GLY A 342 -0.84 11.77 -10.08
CA GLY A 342 -1.59 12.55 -9.10
C GLY A 342 -1.78 14.01 -9.49
N ILE A 343 -0.74 14.66 -10.05
CA ILE A 343 -0.74 16.09 -10.42
C ILE A 343 -1.52 16.34 -11.71
N ALA A 344 -1.33 15.50 -12.72
CA ALA A 344 -1.95 15.64 -14.04
C ALA A 344 -2.43 14.26 -14.53
N PRO A 345 -3.56 13.74 -14.02
CA PRO A 345 -4.09 12.43 -14.40
C PRO A 345 -4.26 12.29 -15.93
N LYS A 346 -4.19 11.05 -16.43
CA LYS A 346 -4.58 10.77 -17.82
C LYS A 346 -6.09 10.94 -17.96
N ASN A 347 -6.52 11.67 -18.99
CA ASN A 347 -7.94 11.83 -19.34
C ASN A 347 -8.54 10.52 -19.84
#